data_AF-F2VJS3-F1
#
_entry.id   AF-F2VJS3-F1
#
_cell.length_a   1.000
_cell.length_b   1.000
_cell.length_c   1.000
_cell.angle_alpha   90.00
_cell.angle_beta   90.00
_cell.angle_gamma   90.00
#
_symmetry.space_group_name_H-M   'P 1'
#
loop_
_entity.id
_entity.type
_entity.pdbx_description
1 polymer ?
#
loop_
_entity_poly.entity_id
_entity_poly.type
_entity_poly.pdbx_seq_one_letter_code
_entity_poly.pdbx_strand_id
1 'polypeptide(L)'
;HSKHHATYVNNLNVTEEKYQEALAKGDVTTQVSLQPALKFNGGGHINHTIFWTNLSPNGGGEPQGELLEAIKRDFGSFQKMKEKMSAATVAVQGSGWGWLGFNKDSGRLRIAACANQDP
;
A
#
# COMPACT_ATOMS: atom_id res chain seq x y z
N HIS A 1 -2.60 13.11 7.18
CA HIS A 1 -3.96 13.40 6.70
C HIS A 1 -4.06 14.72 5.93
N SER A 2 -4.17 15.88 6.57
CA SER A 2 -4.49 17.16 5.90
C SER A 2 -3.40 17.77 4.99
N LYS A 3 -2.15 17.29 5.09
CA LYS A 3 -1.02 17.74 4.25
C LYS A 3 -0.61 16.66 3.26
N HIS A 4 0.14 15.65 3.71
CA HIS A 4 0.70 14.61 2.83
C HIS A 4 -0.35 13.89 1.97
N HIS A 5 -1.42 13.37 2.59
CA HIS A 5 -2.47 12.66 1.85
C HIS A 5 -3.22 13.60 0.89
N ALA A 6 -3.53 14.83 1.33
CA ALA A 6 -4.15 15.84 0.47
C ALA A 6 -3.28 16.17 -0.77
N THR A 7 -1.96 16.25 -0.61
CA THR A 7 -1.04 16.45 -1.73
C THR A 7 -1.10 15.31 -2.74
N TYR A 8 -1.13 14.05 -2.28
CA TYR A 8 -1.26 12.89 -3.17
C TYR A 8 -2.57 12.94 -3.96
N VAL A 9 -3.70 13.22 -3.30
CA VAL A 9 -5.01 13.33 -3.96
C VAL A 9 -5.03 14.45 -5.00
N ASN A 10 -4.56 15.65 -4.64
CA ASN A 10 -4.54 16.80 -5.55
C ASN A 10 -3.70 16.51 -6.80
N ASN A 11 -2.50 15.95 -6.62
CA ASN A 11 -1.61 15.65 -7.74
C ASN A 11 -2.09 14.46 -8.57
N LEU A 12 -2.77 13.48 -7.95
CA LEU A 12 -3.38 12.36 -8.67
C LEU A 12 -4.44 12.88 -9.64
N ASN A 13 -5.38 13.72 -9.18
CA ASN A 13 -6.43 14.30 -10.02
C ASN A 13 -5.85 15.02 -11.25
N VAL A 14 -4.82 15.85 -11.05
CA VAL A 14 -4.13 16.54 -12.15
C VAL A 14 -3.42 15.57 -13.10
N THR A 15 -2.86 14.48 -12.57
CA THR A 15 -2.17 13.48 -13.39
C THR A 15 -3.15 12.69 -14.24
N GLU A 16 -4.29 12.28 -13.67
CA GLU A 16 -5.34 11.53 -14.39
C GLU A 16 -5.96 12.36 -15.52
N GLU A 17 -6.23 13.65 -15.30
CA GLU A 17 -6.73 14.57 -16.35
C GLU A 17 -5.76 14.63 -17.55
N LYS A 18 -4.47 14.85 -17.27
CA LYS A 18 -3.42 14.86 -18.31
C LYS A 18 -3.28 13.51 -19.01
N TYR A 19 -3.38 12.42 -18.26
CA TYR A 19 -3.28 11.07 -18.82
C TYR A 19 -4.46 10.80 -19.76
N GLN A 20 -5.67 11.20 -19.37
CA GLN A 20 -6.87 11.05 -20.18
C GLN A 20 -6.77 11.84 -21.50
N GLU A 21 -6.24 13.06 -21.47
CA GLU A 21 -5.96 13.82 -22.70
C GLU A 21 -4.95 13.12 -23.61
N ALA A 22 -3.84 12.62 -23.03
CA ALA A 22 -2.82 11.92 -23.79
C ALA A 22 -3.35 10.62 -24.41
N LEU A 23 -4.20 9.89 -23.67
CA LEU A 23 -4.88 8.70 -24.15
C LEU A 23 -5.82 9.03 -25.33
N ALA A 24 -6.64 10.07 -25.20
CA ALA A 24 -7.55 10.51 -26.26
C ALA A 24 -6.84 10.92 -27.55
N LYS A 25 -5.62 11.46 -27.45
CA LYS A 25 -4.78 11.87 -28.59
C LYS A 25 -3.91 10.73 -29.14
N GLY A 26 -3.89 9.56 -28.51
CA GLY A 26 -2.96 8.48 -28.83
C GLY A 26 -1.50 8.83 -28.58
N ASP A 27 -1.23 9.82 -27.72
CA ASP A 27 0.12 10.27 -27.38
C ASP A 27 0.75 9.32 -26.35
N VAL A 28 1.38 8.26 -26.86
CA VAL A 28 2.06 7.24 -26.05
C VAL A 28 3.25 7.83 -25.28
N THR A 29 3.94 8.83 -25.84
CA THR A 29 5.10 9.45 -25.20
C THR A 29 4.69 10.17 -23.92
N THR A 30 3.61 10.96 -23.96
CA THR A 30 3.09 11.62 -22.76
C THR A 30 2.51 10.63 -21.76
N GLN A 31 1.80 9.59 -22.21
CA GLN A 31 1.30 8.54 -21.32
C GLN A 31 2.44 7.90 -20.51
N VAL A 32 3.55 7.50 -21.17
CA VAL A 32 4.71 6.90 -20.51
C VAL A 32 5.37 7.89 -19.54
N SER A 33 5.51 9.16 -19.92
CA SER A 33 6.14 10.17 -19.05
C SER A 33 5.34 10.48 -17.79
N LEU A 34 4.02 10.27 -17.80
CA LEU A 34 3.14 10.45 -16.64
C LEU A 34 3.13 9.26 -15.66
N GLN A 35 3.59 8.07 -16.07
CA GLN A 35 3.54 6.86 -15.23
C GLN A 35 4.19 7.03 -13.85
N PRO A 36 5.36 7.68 -13.69
CA PRO A 36 5.95 7.86 -12.36
C PRO A 36 5.06 8.70 -11.43
N ALA A 37 4.46 9.78 -11.94
CA ALA A 37 3.56 10.63 -11.17
C ALA A 37 2.27 9.89 -10.81
N LEU A 38 1.73 9.09 -11.73
CA LEU A 38 0.53 8.29 -11.51
C LEU A 38 0.78 7.24 -10.43
N LYS A 39 1.89 6.49 -10.54
CA LYS A 39 2.29 5.48 -9.54
C LYS A 39 2.50 6.12 -8.17
N PHE A 40 3.23 7.23 -8.10
CA PHE A 40 3.58 7.85 -6.81
C PHE A 40 2.39 8.51 -6.11
N ASN A 41 1.59 9.30 -6.83
CA ASN A 41 0.44 10.00 -6.22
C ASN A 41 -0.76 9.06 -6.06
N GLY A 42 -1.01 8.20 -7.04
CA GLY A 42 -2.05 7.17 -6.96
C GLY A 42 -1.79 6.16 -5.86
N GLY A 43 -0.58 5.61 -5.82
CA GLY A 43 -0.16 4.73 -4.74
C GLY A 43 -0.15 5.43 -3.38
N GLY A 44 0.27 6.70 -3.32
CA GLY A 44 0.19 7.51 -2.11
C GLY A 44 -1.24 7.65 -1.58
N HIS A 45 -2.20 7.88 -2.47
CA HIS A 45 -3.62 7.93 -2.12
C HIS A 45 -4.15 6.57 -1.64
N ILE A 46 -3.85 5.48 -2.36
CA ILE A 46 -4.27 4.11 -2.00
C ILE A 46 -3.73 3.73 -0.61
N ASN A 47 -2.42 3.85 -0.43
CA ASN A 47 -1.71 3.43 0.78
C ASN A 47 -2.25 4.17 2.01
N HIS A 48 -2.40 5.50 1.92
CA HIS A 48 -2.91 6.29 3.04
C HIS A 48 -4.38 6.04 3.32
N THR A 49 -5.21 5.82 2.29
CA THR A 49 -6.63 5.50 2.49
C THR A 49 -6.78 4.20 3.30
N ILE A 50 -6.03 3.15 2.94
CA ILE A 50 -6.00 1.89 3.69
C ILE A 50 -5.40 2.09 5.09
N PHE A 51 -4.33 2.88 5.21
CA PHE A 51 -3.66 3.13 6.48
C PHE A 51 -4.60 3.74 7.52
N TRP A 52 -5.44 4.71 7.14
CA TRP A 52 -6.39 5.32 8.08
C TRP A 52 -7.44 4.34 8.58
N THR A 53 -7.91 3.41 7.74
CA THR A 53 -8.88 2.38 8.15
C THR A 53 -8.26 1.28 9.00
N ASN A 54 -6.94 1.10 8.92
CA ASN A 54 -6.21 0.11 9.72
C ASN A 54 -5.93 0.57 11.16
N LEU A 55 -6.18 1.85 11.48
CA LEU A 55 -5.95 2.43 12.80
C LEU A 55 -7.27 2.73 13.50
N SER A 56 -7.31 2.52 14.81
CA SER A 56 -8.45 2.87 15.65
C SER A 56 -7.95 3.26 17.04
N PRO A 57 -8.52 4.31 17.67
CA PRO A 57 -8.20 4.65 19.06
C PRO A 57 -8.58 3.52 20.03
N ASN A 58 -9.50 2.65 19.63
CA ASN A 58 -9.95 1.48 20.37
C ASN A 58 -9.43 0.17 19.74
N GLY A 59 -8.42 0.26 18.88
CA GLY A 59 -7.76 -0.90 18.26
C GLY A 59 -6.73 -1.54 19.18
N GLY A 60 -5.87 -2.39 18.60
CA GLY A 60 -4.87 -3.15 19.33
C GLY A 60 -5.35 -4.54 19.76
N GLY A 61 -4.57 -5.21 20.61
CA GLY A 61 -4.79 -6.61 20.98
C GLY A 61 -4.42 -7.59 19.86
N GLU A 62 -5.03 -8.77 19.87
CA GLU A 62 -4.88 -9.79 18.83
C GLU A 62 -6.17 -9.88 17.98
N PRO A 63 -6.07 -10.17 16.68
CA PRO A 63 -7.24 -10.50 15.88
C PRO A 63 -7.90 -11.79 16.40
N GLN A 64 -9.14 -12.03 15.99
CA GLN A 64 -9.91 -13.21 16.37
C GLN A 64 -10.40 -13.95 15.11
N GLY A 65 -10.94 -15.16 15.30
CA GLY A 65 -11.56 -15.95 14.23
C GLY A 65 -10.58 -16.35 13.13
N GLU A 66 -11.08 -16.40 11.89
CA GLU A 66 -10.36 -16.92 10.73
C GLU A 66 -9.03 -16.20 10.46
N LEU A 67 -8.94 -14.90 10.76
CA LEU A 67 -7.71 -14.14 10.59
C LEU A 67 -6.61 -14.61 11.54
N LEU A 68 -6.94 -14.86 12.82
CA LEU A 68 -5.96 -15.37 13.79
C LEU A 68 -5.49 -16.77 13.41
N GLU A 69 -6.41 -17.63 12.96
CA GLU A 69 -6.07 -18.98 12.52
C GLU A 69 -5.21 -18.97 11.25
N ALA A 70 -5.50 -18.09 10.28
CA ALA A 70 -4.65 -17.88 9.12
C ALA A 70 -3.24 -17.39 9.50
N ILE A 71 -3.14 -16.48 10.47
CA ILE A 71 -1.85 -15.99 10.98
C ILE A 71 -1.04 -17.11 11.64
N LYS A 72 -1.66 -17.92 12.51
CA LYS A 72 -1.01 -19.07 13.15
C LYS A 72 -0.55 -20.08 12.10
N ARG A 73 -1.41 -20.37 11.12
CA ARG A 73 -1.12 -21.29 10.02
C ARG A 73 0.08 -20.83 9.17
N ASP A 74 0.16 -19.54 8.84
CA ASP A 74 1.13 -19.05 7.86
C ASP A 74 2.43 -18.50 8.48
N PHE A 75 2.40 -18.11 9.76
CA PHE A 75 3.56 -17.54 10.47
C PHE A 75 3.91 -18.27 11.77
N GLY A 76 3.12 -19.27 12.18
CA GLY A 76 3.30 -20.05 13.41
C GLY A 76 2.65 -19.44 14.64
N SER A 77 2.71 -18.13 14.81
CA SER A 77 2.00 -17.40 15.89
C SER A 77 1.81 -15.92 15.53
N PHE A 78 0.89 -15.24 16.23
CA PHE A 78 0.69 -13.80 16.08
C PHE A 78 1.97 -13.01 16.38
N GLN A 79 2.70 -13.42 17.41
CA GLN A 79 3.98 -12.80 17.78
C GLN A 79 5.05 -12.98 16.69
N LYS A 80 5.17 -14.16 16.07
CA LYS A 80 6.09 -14.39 14.94
C LYS A 80 5.71 -13.58 13.70
N MET A 81 4.41 -13.40 13.44
CA MET A 81 3.95 -12.53 12.36
C MET A 81 4.38 -11.08 12.61
N LYS A 82 4.14 -10.55 13.81
CA LYS A 82 4.59 -9.20 14.21
C LYS A 82 6.10 -9.04 14.03
N GLU A 83 6.90 -9.98 14.51
CA GLU A 83 8.37 -9.94 14.36
C GLU A 83 8.80 -9.87 12.89
N LYS A 84 8.21 -10.71 12.03
CA LYS A 84 8.49 -10.69 10.59
C LYS A 84 8.06 -9.39 9.93
N MET A 85 6.89 -8.86 10.29
CA MET A 85 6.36 -7.61 9.73
C MET A 85 7.22 -6.43 10.15
N SER A 86 7.58 -6.34 11.43
CA SER A 86 8.50 -5.32 11.95
C SER A 86 9.86 -5.40 11.27
N ALA A 87 10.45 -6.59 11.15
CA ALA A 87 11.75 -6.78 10.49
C ALA A 87 11.71 -6.33 9.01
N ALA A 88 10.68 -6.73 8.26
CA ALA A 88 10.53 -6.33 6.86
C ALA A 88 10.36 -4.81 6.71
N THR A 89 9.61 -4.18 7.62
CA THR A 89 9.34 -2.73 7.57
C THR A 89 10.58 -1.92 7.94
N VAL A 90 11.32 -2.34 8.97
CA VAL A 90 12.56 -1.68 9.42
C VAL A 90 13.67 -1.79 8.37
N ALA A 91 13.71 -2.89 7.62
CA ALA A 91 14.72 -3.12 6.58
C ALA A 91 14.53 -2.26 5.31
N VAL A 92 13.43 -1.50 5.20
CA VAL A 92 13.23 -0.57 4.08
C VAL A 92 14.30 0.52 4.10
N GLN A 93 15.11 0.57 3.04
CA GLN A 93 16.10 1.62 2.85
C GLN A 93 15.46 2.81 2.14
N GLY A 94 15.33 3.95 2.83
CA GLY A 94 14.63 5.13 2.33
C GLY A 94 13.15 5.12 2.71
N SER A 95 12.29 5.68 1.85
CA SER A 95 10.84 5.68 2.08
C SER A 95 10.20 4.37 1.61
N GLY A 96 9.17 3.91 2.31
CA GLY A 96 8.38 2.75 1.90
C GLY A 96 7.40 2.26 2.96
N TRP A 97 6.83 1.09 2.72
CA TRP A 97 5.75 0.47 3.48
C TRP A 97 6.02 -1.00 3.77
N GLY A 98 5.55 -1.48 4.91
CA GLY A 98 5.43 -2.91 5.22
C GLY A 98 3.98 -3.35 5.18
N TRP A 99 3.70 -4.44 4.47
CA TRP A 99 2.35 -4.93 4.22
C TRP A 99 2.16 -6.35 4.73
N LEU A 100 1.03 -6.62 5.37
CA LEU A 100 0.45 -7.95 5.50
C LEU A 100 -0.63 -8.10 4.42
N GLY A 101 -0.31 -8.83 3.35
CA GLY A 101 -1.19 -9.07 2.21
C GLY A 101 -1.74 -10.49 2.17
N PHE A 102 -2.76 -10.70 1.34
CA PHE A 102 -3.30 -12.01 1.02
C PHE A 102 -2.94 -12.38 -0.42
N ASN A 103 -2.16 -13.44 -0.59
CA ASN A 103 -1.82 -13.97 -1.91
C ASN A 103 -2.95 -14.90 -2.38
N LYS A 104 -3.69 -14.45 -3.40
CA LYS A 104 -4.88 -15.14 -3.92
C LYS A 104 -4.56 -16.51 -4.52
N ASP A 105 -3.43 -16.65 -5.20
CA ASP A 105 -3.05 -17.90 -5.89
C ASP A 105 -2.75 -19.03 -4.90
N SER A 106 -2.10 -18.70 -3.79
CA SER A 106 -1.78 -19.67 -2.74
C SER A 106 -2.83 -19.77 -1.64
N GLY A 107 -3.73 -18.80 -1.53
CA GLY A 107 -4.69 -18.68 -0.42
C GLY A 107 -4.02 -18.40 0.94
N ARG A 108 -2.86 -17.73 0.92
CA ARG A 108 -1.98 -17.57 2.09
C ARG A 108 -1.69 -16.10 2.39
N LEU A 109 -1.49 -15.80 3.67
CA LEU A 109 -0.96 -14.51 4.11
C LEU A 109 0.52 -14.39 3.74
N ARG A 110 0.93 -13.18 3.36
CA ARG A 110 2.30 -12.83 2.98
C ARG A 110 2.69 -11.48 3.58
N ILE A 111 3.94 -11.37 3.98
CA ILE A 111 4.55 -10.09 4.34
C ILE A 111 5.39 -9.63 3.16
N ALA A 112 5.22 -8.38 2.75
CA ALA A 112 6.00 -7.74 1.69
C ALA A 112 6.38 -6.32 2.10
N ALA A 113 7.44 -5.80 1.51
CA ALA A 113 7.84 -4.41 1.63
C ALA A 113 7.75 -3.73 0.25
N CYS A 114 7.20 -2.53 0.21
CA CYS A 114 7.09 -1.73 -1.00
C CYS A 114 7.90 -0.44 -0.84
N ALA A 115 8.63 -0.06 -1.89
CA ALA A 115 9.40 1.17 -1.90
C ALA A 115 8.51 2.38 -2.17
N ASN A 116 8.85 3.53 -1.58
CA ASN A 116 8.18 4.81 -1.79
C ASN A 116 6.66 4.73 -1.58
N GLN A 117 5.88 4.95 -2.63
CA GLN A 117 4.43 4.86 -2.62
C GLN A 117 3.92 3.76 -3.56
N ASP A 118 4.77 2.82 -3.97
CA ASP A 118 4.36 1.73 -4.83
C ASP A 118 3.31 0.87 -4.10
N PRO A 119 2.07 0.76 -4.61
CA PRO A 119 0.99 0.03 -3.94
C PRO A 119 1.00 -1.47 -4.24
#